data_AF-A0A9P5QGA0-F1
#
_entry.id   AF-A0A9P5QGA0-F1
#
_cell.length_a   1.000
_cell.length_b   1.000
_cell.length_c   1.000
_cell.angle_alpha   90.00
_cell.angle_beta   90.00
_cell.angle_gamma   90.00
#
_symmetry.space_group_name_H-M   'P 1'
#
loop_
_entity.id
_entity.type
_entity.pdbx_description
1 polymer ?
#
loop_
_entity_poly.entity_id
_entity_poly.type
_entity_poly.pdbx_seq_one_letter_code
_entity_poly.pdbx_strand_id
1 'polypeptide(L)' 'MVLQYLKRSASQNPYIFVSFVVSAIGPALVFTVPSIRKGQGYVSPARVPDTYPLPQRARTPPSGYED' A
#
# COMPACT_ATOMS: atom_id res chain seq x y z
N MET A 1 -32.80 -9.06 13.36
CA MET A 1 -31.96 -10.25 13.62
C MET A 1 -30.46 -9.91 13.65
N VAL A 2 -29.86 -9.35 12.58
CA VAL A 2 -28.41 -9.09 12.50
C VAL A 2 -27.88 -8.06 13.51
N LEU A 3 -28.52 -6.89 13.62
CA LEU A 3 -28.08 -5.83 14.57
C LEU A 3 -28.16 -6.29 16.04
N GLN A 4 -29.16 -7.12 16.38
CA GLN A 4 -29.29 -7.71 17.71
C GLN A 4 -28.17 -8.71 17.99
N TYR A 5 -27.74 -9.49 16.98
CA TYR A 5 -26.60 -10.40 17.09
C TYR A 5 -25.29 -9.64 17.30
N LEU A 6 -25.03 -8.57 16.54
CA LEU A 6 -23.84 -7.74 16.72
C LEU A 6 -23.82 -7.09 18.11
N LYS A 7 -24.96 -6.55 18.56
CA LYS A 7 -25.11 -6.00 19.92
C LYS A 7 -24.81 -7.06 20.99
N ARG A 8 -25.37 -8.27 20.84
CA ARG A 8 -25.15 -9.39 21.78
C ARG A 8 -23.69 -9.83 21.79
N SER A 9 -23.05 -9.95 20.62
CA SER A 9 -21.65 -10.33 20.47
C SER A 9 -20.72 -9.31 21.14
N ALA A 10 -21.00 -8.01 20.95
CA ALA A 10 -20.25 -6.93 21.58
C ALA A 10 -20.32 -6.94 23.11
N SER A 11 -21.47 -7.32 23.70
CA SER A 11 -21.62 -7.38 25.16
C SER A 11 -21.14 -8.70 25.78
N GLN A 12 -21.35 -9.85 25.10
CA GLN A 12 -21.03 -11.16 25.66
C GLN A 12 -19.58 -11.59 25.40
N ASN A 13 -19.02 -11.24 24.24
CA ASN A 13 -17.66 -11.62 23.83
C ASN A 13 -16.94 -10.41 23.21
N PRO A 14 -16.68 -9.34 23.98
CA PRO A 14 -16.16 -8.07 23.46
C PRO A 14 -14.82 -8.24 22.73
N TYR A 15 -13.95 -9.13 23.22
CA TYR A 15 -12.62 -9.36 22.65
C TYR A 15 -12.67 -9.96 21.24
N ILE A 16 -13.57 -10.92 20.99
CA ILE A 16 -13.77 -11.50 19.65
C ILE A 16 -14.34 -10.46 18.71
N PHE A 17 -15.38 -9.75 19.17
CA PHE A 17 -16.06 -8.74 18.36
C PHE A 17 -15.10 -7.63 17.91
N VAL A 18 -14.35 -7.04 18.84
CA VAL A 18 -13.41 -5.97 18.54
C VAL A 18 -12.26 -6.48 17.67
N SER A 19 -11.73 -7.68 17.92
CA SER A 19 -10.69 -8.26 17.06
C SER A 19 -11.14 -8.37 15.61
N PHE A 20 -12.37 -8.81 15.37
CA PHE A 20 -12.92 -8.93 14.03
C PHE A 20 -13.16 -7.57 13.38
N VAL A 21 -13.69 -6.61 14.13
CA VAL A 21 -13.91 -5.23 13.65
C VAL A 21 -12.60 -4.57 13.24
N VAL A 22 -11.58 -4.62 14.10
CA VAL A 22 -10.24 -4.05 13.80
C VAL A 22 -9.63 -4.75 12.59
N SER A 23 -9.75 -6.08 12.53
CA SER A 23 -9.26 -6.87 11.40
C SER A 23 -9.99 -6.54 10.10
N ALA A 24 -11.27 -6.19 10.13
CA ALA A 24 -12.05 -5.80 8.96
C ALA A 24 -11.75 -4.35 8.51
N ILE A 25 -11.49 -3.45 9.47
CA ILE A 25 -11.14 -2.05 9.18
C ILE A 25 -9.85 -1.97 8.35
N GLY A 26 -8.83 -2.78 8.66
CA GLY A 26 -7.55 -2.77 7.92
C GLY A 26 -7.71 -2.95 6.40
N PRO A 27 -8.24 -4.09 5.91
CA PRO A 27 -8.53 -4.32 4.51
C PRO A 27 -9.46 -3.28 3.90
N ALA A 28 -10.52 -2.88 4.63
CA ALA A 28 -11.44 -1.84 4.14
C ALA A 28 -10.71 -0.53 3.83
N LEU A 29 -9.79 -0.10 4.69
CA LEU A 29 -8.95 1.08 4.44
C LEU A 29 -7.99 0.87 3.27
N VAL A 30 -7.37 -0.31 3.14
CA VAL A 30 -6.47 -0.61 2.00
C VAL A 30 -7.21 -0.51 0.67
N PHE A 31 -8.48 -0.92 0.59
CA PHE A 31 -9.25 -0.81 -0.66
C PHE A 31 -9.80 0.60 -0.91
N THR A 32 -10.15 1.35 0.13
CA THR A 32 -10.85 2.64 -0.03
C THR A 32 -9.90 3.85 -0.05
N VAL A 33 -8.93 3.90 0.87
CA VAL A 33 -8.07 5.08 1.08
C VAL A 33 -7.20 5.40 -0.14
N PRO A 34 -6.57 4.47 -0.86
CA PRO A 34 -5.70 4.81 -1.99
C PRO A 34 -6.41 5.56 -3.11
N SER A 35 -7.68 5.21 -3.39
CA SER A 35 -8.48 5.87 -4.42
C SER A 35 -8.80 7.32 -4.03
N ILE A 36 -9.19 7.54 -2.77
CA ILE A 36 -9.45 8.89 -2.23
C ILE A 36 -8.16 9.72 -2.26
N ARG A 37 -7.04 9.14 -1.80
CA ARG A 37 -5.74 9.81 -1.74
C ARG A 37 -5.27 10.27 -3.12
N LYS A 38 -5.42 9.43 -4.15
CA LYS A 38 -5.11 9.78 -5.54
C LYS A 38 -5.98 10.93 -6.06
N GLY A 39 -7.26 10.96 -5.70
CA GLY A 39 -8.17 12.06 -6.06
C GLY A 39 -7.79 13.41 -5.43
N GLN A 40 -7.11 13.39 -4.28
CA GLN A 40 -6.60 14.58 -3.59
C GLN A 40 -5.23 15.06 -4.11
N GLY A 41 -4.75 14.52 -5.24
CA GLY A 41 -3.49 14.94 -5.86
C GLY A 41 -2.25 14.22 -5.33
N TYR A 42 -2.41 13.17 -4.52
CA TYR A 42 -1.28 12.33 -4.15
C TYR A 42 -0.74 11.56 -5.35
N VAL A 43 0.56 11.70 -5.59
CA VAL A 43 1.31 10.93 -6.60
C VAL A 43 2.29 10.01 -5.88
N SER A 44 2.32 8.73 -6.29
CA SER A 44 3.30 7.79 -5.75
C SER A 44 4.72 8.22 -6.14
N PRO A 45 5.70 8.13 -5.23
CA PRO A 45 7.08 8.43 -5.56
C PRO A 45 7.59 7.49 -6.66
N ALA A 46 8.55 7.97 -7.45
CA ALA A 46 9.24 7.16 -8.44
C ALA A 46 9.95 5.98 -7.76
N ARG A 47 10.04 4.84 -8.46
CA ARG A 47 10.72 3.66 -7.94
C ARG A 47 12.21 3.93 -7.81
N VAL A 48 12.78 3.62 -6.64
CA VAL A 48 14.23 3.67 -6.44
C VAL A 48 14.89 2.57 -7.29
N PRO A 49 16.05 2.83 -7.93
CA PRO A 49 16.77 1.79 -8.65
C PRO A 49 17.20 0.67 -7.70
N ASP A 50 16.86 -0.58 -8.01
CA ASP A 50 17.34 -1.74 -7.24
C ASP A 50 18.81 -2.05 -7.55
N THR A 51 19.27 -1.66 -8.74
CA THR A 51 20.60 -1.96 -9.29
C THR A 51 21.19 -0.75 -9.97
N TYR A 52 22.47 -0.84 -10.36
CA TYR A 52 23.12 0.20 -11.15
C TYR A 52 22.32 0.47 -12.42
N PRO A 53 21.89 1.72 -12.69
CA PRO A 53 21.05 2.05 -13.82
C PRO A 53 21.87 1.99 -15.11
N LEU A 54 22.01 0.78 -15.68
CA LEU A 54 22.70 0.60 -16.94
C LEU A 54 21.82 1.17 -18.07
N PRO A 55 22.31 2.16 -18.84
CA PRO A 55 21.53 2.74 -19.91
C PRO A 55 21.33 1.70 -21.02
N GLN A 56 20.10 1.58 -21.52
CA GLN A 56 19.77 0.72 -22.66
C GLN A 56 20.20 1.40 -23.98
N ARG A 57 21.52 1.56 -24.16
CA ARG A 57 22.12 2.15 -25.37
C ARG A 57 23.32 1.35 -25.83
N ALA A 58 23.63 1.46 -27.13
CA ALA A 58 24.87 0.91 -27.67
C ALA A 58 26.09 1.60 -27.05
N ARG A 59 27.20 0.88 -26.96
CA ARG A 59 28.45 1.42 -26.41
C ARG A 59 28.99 2.51 -27.34
N THR A 60 29.40 3.62 -26.76
CA THR A 60 30.17 4.66 -27.43
C THR A 60 31.58 4.61 -26.86
N PRO A 61 32.63 4.34 -27.67
CA PRO A 61 34.00 4.37 -27.19
C PRO A 61 34.32 5.79 -26.65
N PRO A 62 34.83 5.91 -25.41
CA PRO A 62 35.32 7.18 -24.91
C PRO A 62 36.67 7.52 -25.57
N SER A 63 36.93 8.79 -25.83
CA SER A 63 38.24 9.33 -26.23
C SER A 63 38.93 9.99 -25.04
N GLY A 64 40.26 10.07 -25.04
CA GLY A 64 41.04 10.81 -24.03
C GLY A 64 41.56 9.97 -22.85
N TYR A 65 41.63 8.65 -23.03
CA TYR A 65 42.23 7.68 -22.09
C TYR A 65 43.20 6.74 -22.83
N GLU A 66 43.71 7.18 -23.99
CA GLU A 66 44.76 6.52 -24.71
C GLU A 66 46.09 6.89 -24.03
N ASP A 67 46.76 5.92 -23.38
CA ASP A 67 48.07 6.10 -22.74
C ASP A 67 49.11 6.74 -23.68
#